data_AF-A0A352S2F7-F1
#
_entry.id   AF-A0A352S2F7-F1
#
_cell.length_a   1.000
_cell.length_b   1.000
_cell.length_c   1.000
_cell.angle_alpha   90.00
_cell.angle_beta   90.00
_cell.angle_gamma   90.00
#
_symmetry.space_group_name_H-M   'P 1'
#
loop_
_entity.id
_entity.type
_entity.pdbx_description
1 polymer ?
#
loop_
_entity_poly.entity_id
_entity_poly.type
_entity_poly.pdbx_seq_one_letter_code
_entity_poly.pdbx_strand_id
1 'polypeptide(L)'
;MTIVHFSPRSRVKAETNLKDFIHYCRHELTVLGVDLAWDSNTWSAARVTYGNVDQRTQKLHDRLTLTTPFLDFAKAYCRYHEGLQQKSAVRKLFALRCLERALLDCTGESSVARADMATFDRAAVIELAPSKRIPC
;
A
#
# COMPACT_ATOMS: atom_id res chain seq x y z
N MET A 1 -20.26 -7.40 -29.75
CA MET A 1 -20.40 -8.47 -28.73
C MET A 1 -20.18 -7.83 -27.38
N THR A 2 -21.22 -7.75 -26.55
CA THR A 2 -21.18 -7.01 -25.28
C THR A 2 -21.14 -8.02 -24.14
N ILE A 3 -20.03 -8.06 -23.42
CA ILE A 3 -19.88 -8.91 -22.24
C ILE A 3 -20.41 -8.13 -21.04
N VAL A 4 -21.43 -8.67 -20.37
CA VAL A 4 -21.93 -8.12 -19.11
C VAL A 4 -21.13 -8.73 -17.96
N HIS A 5 -20.30 -7.94 -17.30
CA HIS A 5 -19.50 -8.37 -16.15
C HIS A 5 -20.33 -8.25 -14.86
N PHE A 6 -20.70 -9.39 -14.27
CA PHE A 6 -21.45 -9.42 -13.01
C PHE A 6 -20.50 -9.39 -11.81
N SER A 7 -20.56 -8.31 -11.03
CA SER A 7 -19.84 -8.17 -9.77
C SER A 7 -20.79 -8.30 -8.57
N PRO A 8 -20.46 -9.10 -7.54
CA PRO A 8 -21.25 -9.18 -6.31
C PRO A 8 -21.39 -7.82 -5.62
N ARG A 9 -22.56 -7.53 -5.04
CA ARG A 9 -22.82 -6.26 -4.32
C ARG A 9 -21.84 -6.00 -3.19
N SER A 10 -21.40 -7.04 -2.48
CA SER A 10 -20.38 -6.93 -1.41
C SER A 10 -19.07 -6.36 -1.95
N ARG A 11 -18.65 -6.79 -3.15
CA ARG A 11 -17.44 -6.31 -3.81
C ARG A 11 -17.56 -4.83 -4.23
N VAL A 12 -18.69 -4.46 -4.84
CA VAL A 12 -18.95 -3.07 -5.24
C VAL A 12 -18.93 -2.13 -4.03
N LYS A 13 -19.53 -2.56 -2.91
CA LYS A 13 -19.49 -1.80 -1.65
C LYS A 13 -18.06 -1.65 -1.11
N ALA A 14 -17.26 -2.72 -1.11
CA ALA A 14 -15.88 -2.67 -0.65
C ALA A 14 -15.02 -1.71 -1.48
N GLU A 15 -15.15 -1.75 -2.81
CA GLU A 15 -14.44 -0.84 -3.72
C GLU A 15 -14.85 0.62 -3.53
N THR A 16 -16.13 0.87 -3.24
CA THR A 16 -16.65 2.22 -2.95
C THR A 16 -16.09 2.74 -1.63
N ASN A 17 -16.21 1.95 -0.56
CA ASN A 17 -15.69 2.33 0.76
C ASN A 17 -14.18 2.59 0.73
N LEU A 18 -13.43 1.83 -0.05
CA LEU A 18 -11.99 2.02 -0.22
C LEU A 18 -11.68 3.37 -0.89
N LYS A 19 -12.42 3.74 -1.94
CA LYS A 19 -12.27 5.05 -2.60
C LYS A 19 -12.59 6.19 -1.65
N ASP A 20 -13.67 6.09 -0.89
CA ASP A 20 -14.08 7.11 0.07
C ASP A 20 -13.04 7.25 1.20
N PHE A 21 -12.50 6.14 1.69
CA PHE A 21 -11.42 6.14 2.67
C PHE A 21 -10.15 6.84 2.16
N ILE A 22 -9.74 6.54 0.92
CA ILE A 22 -8.59 7.20 0.29
C ILE A 22 -8.86 8.70 0.13
N HIS A 23 -10.07 9.07 -0.32
CA HIS A 23 -10.48 10.47 -0.47
C HIS A 23 -10.39 11.24 0.85
N TYR A 24 -11.00 10.71 1.90
CA TYR A 24 -10.94 11.26 3.26
C TYR A 24 -9.49 11.45 3.72
N CYS A 25 -8.65 10.42 3.57
CA CYS A 25 -7.25 10.48 3.99
C CYS A 25 -6.42 11.46 3.16
N ARG A 26 -6.75 11.68 1.88
CA ARG A 26 -6.03 12.62 1.01
C ARG A 26 -6.42 14.07 1.27
N HIS A 27 -7.72 14.34 1.38
CA HIS A 27 -8.25 15.71 1.31
C HIS A 27 -8.71 16.29 2.65
N GLU A 28 -9.14 15.45 3.60
CA GLU A 28 -9.75 15.93 4.85
C GLU A 28 -8.81 15.80 6.06
N LEU A 29 -7.94 14.79 6.06
CA LEU A 29 -6.99 14.58 7.15
C LEU A 29 -5.85 15.62 7.07
N THR A 30 -5.59 16.37 8.15
CA THR A 30 -4.50 17.37 8.22
C THR A 30 -3.22 16.85 8.87
N VAL A 31 -3.22 15.57 9.28
CA VAL A 31 -2.05 14.90 9.86
C VAL A 31 -0.92 14.85 8.83
N LEU A 32 0.32 15.06 9.29
CA LEU A 32 1.54 15.28 8.49
C LEU A 32 1.67 16.66 7.83
N GLY A 33 0.79 17.61 8.19
CA GLY A 33 0.77 18.97 7.66
C GLY A 33 -0.27 19.14 6.56
N VAL A 34 -0.70 20.39 6.38
CA VAL A 34 -1.67 20.78 5.34
C VAL A 34 -1.10 20.60 3.94
N ASP A 35 0.20 20.88 3.78
CA ASP A 35 0.91 20.83 2.49
C ASP A 35 1.58 19.48 2.21
N LEU A 36 0.99 18.37 2.68
CA LEU A 36 1.51 17.04 2.36
C LEU A 36 1.47 16.81 0.85
N ALA A 37 2.65 16.64 0.24
CA ALA A 37 2.79 16.28 -1.16
C ALA A 37 2.32 14.84 -1.42
N TRP A 38 1.00 14.64 -1.51
CA TRP A 38 0.37 13.32 -1.67
C TRP A 38 0.96 12.52 -2.84
N ASP A 39 1.16 13.17 -3.98
CA ASP A 39 1.63 12.53 -5.21
C ASP A 39 3.13 12.15 -5.13
N SER A 40 3.89 12.68 -4.16
CA SER A 40 5.25 12.21 -3.88
C SER A 40 5.23 10.80 -3.29
N ASN A 41 6.16 9.96 -3.74
CA ASN A 41 6.39 8.63 -3.16
C ASN A 41 7.39 8.65 -2.00
N THR A 42 7.90 9.83 -1.63
CA THR A 42 8.72 10.04 -0.43
C THR A 42 8.13 11.16 0.40
N TRP A 43 7.71 10.83 1.61
CA TRP A 43 7.11 11.77 2.57
C TRP A 43 8.08 12.03 3.70
N SER A 44 8.80 13.15 3.61
CA SER A 44 9.81 13.56 4.61
C SER A 44 9.20 13.76 6.00
N ALA A 45 7.97 14.31 6.08
CA ALA A 45 7.25 14.54 7.33
C ALA A 45 6.98 13.24 8.12
N ALA A 46 6.76 12.12 7.43
CA ALA A 46 6.58 10.80 8.03
C ALA A 46 7.86 9.94 7.99
N ARG A 47 8.95 10.43 7.40
CA ARG A 47 10.20 9.66 7.15
C ARG A 47 9.94 8.33 6.43
N VAL A 48 9.03 8.34 5.47
CA VAL A 48 8.54 7.15 4.75
C VAL A 48 8.77 7.27 3.24
N THR A 49 9.15 6.16 2.62
CA THR A 49 9.31 6.02 1.16
C THR A 49 8.49 4.83 0.67
N TYR A 50 7.55 5.06 -0.25
CA TYR A 50 6.61 4.06 -0.79
C TYR A 50 7.22 3.26 -1.94
N GLY A 51 8.37 2.63 -1.68
CA GLY A 51 8.93 1.59 -2.53
C GLY A 51 8.24 0.25 -2.37
N ASN A 52 8.39 -0.63 -3.34
CA ASN A 52 8.01 -2.03 -3.27
C ASN A 52 9.00 -2.84 -2.42
N VAL A 53 8.74 -4.15 -2.29
CA VAL A 53 9.55 -5.06 -1.45
C VAL A 53 11.00 -5.21 -1.94
N ASP A 54 11.27 -4.92 -3.22
CA ASP A 54 12.61 -5.02 -3.80
C ASP A 54 13.46 -3.76 -3.55
N GLN A 55 12.85 -2.65 -3.10
CA GLN A 55 13.59 -1.43 -2.80
C GLN A 55 14.54 -1.65 -1.60
N ARG A 56 15.83 -1.74 -1.90
CA ARG A 56 16.91 -1.92 -0.91
C ARG A 56 17.72 -0.67 -0.64
N THR A 57 17.65 0.32 -1.53
CA THR A 57 18.41 1.56 -1.45
C THR A 57 17.61 2.66 -0.77
N GLN A 58 18.31 3.64 -0.21
CA GLN A 58 17.69 4.86 0.34
C GLN A 58 17.07 5.72 -0.76
N LYS A 59 17.69 5.77 -1.93
CA LYS A 59 17.15 6.45 -3.11
C LYS A 59 16.08 5.57 -3.75
N LEU A 60 14.87 6.12 -3.85
CA LEU A 60 13.76 5.50 -4.57
C LEU A 60 13.98 5.63 -6.07
N HIS A 61 13.82 4.52 -6.79
CA HIS A 61 13.72 4.48 -8.24
C HIS A 61 12.26 4.30 -8.63
N ASP A 62 11.81 4.97 -9.68
CA ASP A 62 10.40 4.93 -10.11
C ASP A 62 9.92 3.49 -10.39
N ARG A 63 10.80 2.64 -10.92
CA ARG A 63 10.53 1.21 -11.18
C ARG A 63 10.38 0.36 -9.92
N LEU A 64 10.80 0.87 -8.78
CA LEU A 64 10.75 0.20 -7.47
C LEU A 64 9.69 0.82 -6.56
N THR A 65 8.72 1.54 -7.12
CA THR A 65 7.58 2.11 -6.38
C THR A 65 6.49 1.06 -6.17
N LEU A 66 5.67 1.25 -5.14
CA LEU A 66 4.38 0.54 -5.08
C LEU A 66 3.52 0.99 -6.26
N THR A 67 2.69 0.08 -6.75
CA THR A 67 1.88 0.22 -7.94
C THR A 67 0.48 0.71 -7.59
N THR A 68 -0.04 1.68 -8.33
CA THR A 68 -1.46 2.08 -8.23
C THR A 68 -2.37 0.94 -8.73
N PRO A 69 -3.52 0.65 -8.08
CA PRO A 69 -4.13 1.38 -6.97
C PRO A 69 -3.61 1.07 -5.56
N PHE A 70 -2.75 0.08 -5.34
CA PHE A 70 -2.25 -0.25 -3.99
C PHE A 70 -1.53 0.92 -3.33
N LEU A 71 -0.74 1.68 -4.10
CA LEU A 71 0.02 2.83 -3.63
C LEU A 71 -0.86 3.87 -2.91
N ASP A 72 -2.03 4.19 -3.48
CA ASP A 72 -2.95 5.17 -2.88
C ASP A 72 -3.55 4.65 -1.59
N PHE A 73 -3.88 3.36 -1.53
CA PHE A 73 -4.31 2.71 -0.30
C PHE A 73 -3.21 2.72 0.77
N ALA A 74 -1.96 2.37 0.40
CA ALA A 74 -0.83 2.35 1.32
C ALA A 74 -0.56 3.74 1.91
N LYS A 75 -0.63 4.79 1.08
CA LYS A 75 -0.54 6.20 1.50
C LYS A 75 -1.66 6.58 2.47
N ALA A 76 -2.90 6.24 2.15
CA ALA A 76 -4.06 6.50 3.00
C ALA A 76 -3.93 5.79 4.36
N TYR A 77 -3.57 4.50 4.35
CA TYR A 77 -3.36 3.70 5.56
C TYR A 77 -2.27 4.31 6.45
N CYS A 78 -1.11 4.62 5.88
CA CYS A 78 -0.02 5.26 6.64
C CYS A 78 -0.47 6.59 7.25
N ARG A 79 -1.08 7.50 6.46
CA ARG A 79 -1.52 8.81 6.97
C ARG A 79 -2.56 8.68 8.08
N TYR A 80 -3.53 7.78 7.92
CA TYR A 80 -4.55 7.49 8.94
C TYR A 80 -3.92 7.01 10.24
N HIS A 81 -2.97 6.07 10.16
CA HIS A 81 -2.30 5.52 11.33
C HIS A 81 -1.35 6.50 12.03
N GLU A 82 -0.77 7.46 11.33
CA GLU A 82 -0.03 8.57 11.94
C GLU A 82 -0.98 9.43 12.79
N GLY A 83 -2.24 9.63 12.37
CA GLY A 83 -3.26 10.34 13.14
C GLY A 83 -3.62 9.65 14.46
N LEU A 84 -3.43 8.33 14.52
CA LEU A 84 -3.64 7.51 15.71
C LEU A 84 -2.38 7.42 16.62
N GLN A 85 -1.32 8.19 16.33
CA GLN A 85 -0.05 8.22 17.08
C GLN A 85 0.63 6.86 17.27
N GLN A 86 0.45 5.94 16.32
CA GLN A 86 0.99 4.59 16.43
C GLN A 86 2.44 4.51 15.93
N LYS A 87 3.38 4.30 16.86
CA LYS A 87 4.85 4.44 16.69
C LYS A 87 5.56 3.55 15.64
N SER A 88 4.89 2.59 14.99
CA SER A 88 5.53 1.55 14.17
C SER A 88 5.37 1.72 12.65
N ALA A 89 5.50 2.94 12.12
CA ALA A 89 5.34 3.24 10.68
C ALA A 89 6.17 2.34 9.76
N VAL A 90 7.44 2.07 10.12
CA VAL A 90 8.37 1.28 9.28
C VAL A 90 7.91 -0.18 9.13
N ARG A 91 7.49 -0.83 10.22
CA ARG A 91 7.02 -2.23 10.16
C ARG A 91 5.71 -2.33 9.37
N LYS A 92 4.81 -1.38 9.56
CA LYS A 92 3.55 -1.31 8.80
C LYS A 92 3.81 -1.18 7.30
N LEU A 93 4.73 -0.29 6.92
CA LEU A 93 5.08 -0.11 5.52
C LEU A 93 5.73 -1.37 4.93
N PHE A 94 6.60 -2.04 5.68
CA PHE A 94 7.18 -3.29 5.20
C PHE A 94 6.11 -4.38 5.00
N ALA A 95 5.17 -4.52 5.93
CA ALA A 95 4.03 -5.42 5.77
C ALA A 95 3.19 -5.06 4.53
N LEU A 96 2.94 -3.78 4.28
CA LEU A 96 2.25 -3.31 3.07
C LEU A 96 3.01 -3.67 1.78
N ARG A 97 4.34 -3.59 1.79
CA ARG A 97 5.19 -4.01 0.65
C ARG A 97 5.08 -5.51 0.38
N CYS A 98 5.11 -6.33 1.43
CA CYS A 98 4.92 -7.77 1.29
C CYS A 98 3.50 -8.08 0.78
N LEU A 99 2.49 -7.37 1.27
CA LEU A 99 1.11 -7.53 0.84
C LEU A 99 0.91 -7.18 -0.64
N GLU A 100 1.50 -6.08 -1.12
CA GLU A 100 1.45 -5.73 -2.54
C GLU A 100 2.09 -6.82 -3.41
N ARG A 101 3.28 -7.28 -3.05
CA ARG A 101 3.96 -8.37 -3.78
C ARG A 101 3.09 -9.62 -3.82
N ALA A 102 2.52 -10.02 -2.67
CA ALA A 102 1.66 -11.18 -2.59
C ALA A 102 0.40 -11.04 -3.46
N LEU A 103 -0.20 -9.85 -3.47
CA LEU A 103 -1.39 -9.57 -4.26
C LEU A 103 -1.11 -9.68 -5.77
N LEU A 104 0.05 -9.14 -6.21
CA LEU A 104 0.51 -9.28 -7.58
C LEU A 104 0.81 -10.74 -7.94
N ASP A 105 1.47 -11.49 -7.06
CA ASP A 105 1.78 -12.91 -7.25
C ASP A 105 0.51 -13.77 -7.37
N CYS A 106 -0.51 -13.50 -6.54
CA CYS A 106 -1.73 -14.31 -6.45
C CYS A 106 -2.80 -13.91 -7.47
N THR A 107 -2.95 -12.62 -7.77
CA THR A 107 -4.10 -12.10 -8.54
C THR A 107 -3.70 -11.37 -9.83
N GLY A 108 -2.44 -10.96 -9.97
CA GLY A 108 -1.98 -10.10 -11.07
C GLY A 108 -2.46 -8.65 -10.98
N GLU A 109 -3.22 -8.27 -9.94
CA GLU A 109 -3.75 -6.93 -9.73
C GLU A 109 -3.17 -6.32 -8.45
N SER A 110 -3.06 -4.99 -8.38
CA SER A 110 -2.61 -4.25 -7.19
C SER A 110 -3.76 -3.68 -6.36
N SER A 111 -5.00 -4.15 -6.54
CA SER A 111 -6.14 -3.67 -5.73
C SER A 111 -6.27 -4.42 -4.40
N VAL A 112 -6.11 -3.73 -3.26
CA VAL A 112 -6.25 -4.34 -1.93
C VAL A 112 -7.63 -4.98 -1.70
N ALA A 113 -8.67 -4.55 -2.43
CA ALA A 113 -10.00 -5.16 -2.36
C ALA A 113 -10.02 -6.62 -2.87
N ARG A 114 -8.97 -7.06 -3.57
CA ARG A 114 -8.77 -8.44 -4.03
C ARG A 114 -8.05 -9.30 -3.00
N ALA A 115 -7.53 -8.71 -1.92
CA ALA A 115 -6.81 -9.45 -0.90
C ALA A 115 -7.74 -10.45 -0.20
N ASP A 116 -7.27 -11.68 -0.12
CA ASP A 116 -7.92 -12.80 0.54
C ASP A 116 -6.93 -13.53 1.47
N MET A 117 -7.37 -14.61 2.11
CA MET A 117 -6.55 -15.38 3.04
C MET A 117 -5.24 -15.88 2.38
N ALA A 118 -5.32 -16.37 1.15
CA ALA A 118 -4.15 -16.85 0.41
C ALA A 118 -3.14 -15.72 0.14
N THR A 119 -3.63 -14.51 -0.13
CA THR A 119 -2.80 -13.31 -0.28
C THR A 119 -2.05 -13.00 1.02
N PHE A 120 -2.71 -13.07 2.18
CA PHE A 120 -2.06 -12.82 3.48
C PHE A 120 -1.05 -13.90 3.85
N ASP A 121 -1.37 -15.18 3.62
CA ASP A 121 -0.44 -16.29 3.84
C ASP A 121 0.82 -16.11 2.98
N ARG A 122 0.63 -15.74 1.71
CA ARG A 122 1.75 -15.44 0.80
C ARG A 122 2.58 -14.24 1.27
N ALA A 123 1.93 -13.18 1.75
CA ALA A 123 2.63 -12.01 2.29
C ALA A 123 3.49 -12.37 3.51
N ALA A 124 2.99 -13.21 4.41
CA ALA A 124 3.74 -13.71 5.56
C ALA A 124 4.98 -14.52 5.13
N VAL A 125 4.84 -15.36 4.10
CA VAL A 125 5.99 -16.09 3.53
C VAL A 125 7.04 -15.14 2.94
N ILE A 126 6.61 -14.07 2.26
CA ILE A 126 7.53 -13.05 1.70
C ILE A 126 8.26 -12.29 2.81
N GLU A 127 7.58 -11.95 3.90
CA GLU A 127 8.19 -11.30 5.07
C GLU A 127 9.25 -12.19 5.74
N LEU A 128 8.97 -13.50 5.85
CA LEU A 128 9.88 -14.48 6.46
C LEU A 128 11.04 -14.91 5.54
N ALA A 129 10.95 -14.63 4.24
CA ALA A 129 12.01 -14.98 3.30
C ALA A 129 13.33 -14.27 3.71
N PRO A 130 14.47 -14.99 3.73
CA PRO A 130 15.73 -14.39 4.14
C PRO A 130 16.06 -13.23 3.21
N SER A 131 16.01 -12.02 3.75
CA SER A 131 16.56 -10.85 3.07
C SER A 131 18.02 -11.17 2.77
N LYS A 132 18.35 -11.34 1.48
CA LYS A 132 19.74 -11.33 1.02
C LYS A 132 20.33 -9.98 1.43
N ARG A 133 20.83 -9.86 2.65
CA ARG A 133 21.55 -8.68 3.13
C ARG A 133 22.74 -8.52 2.21
N ILE A 134 22.77 -7.42 1.47
CA ILE A 134 24.01 -6.98 0.82
C ILE A 134 24.90 -6.54 1.99
N PRO A 135 26.10 -7.11 2.18
CA PRO A 135 27.03 -6.59 3.17
C PRO A 135 27.38 -5.16 2.77
N CYS A 136 27.42 -4.28 3.78
CA CYS A 136 27.83 -2.88 3.65
C CYS A 136 29.15 -2.73 2.90
#